data_AF-A0A843FPG5-F1
#
_entry.id   AF-A0A843FPG5-F1
#
_cell.length_a   1.000
_cell.length_b   1.000
_cell.length_c   1.000
_cell.angle_alpha   90.00
_cell.angle_beta   90.00
_cell.angle_gamma   90.00
#
_symmetry.space_group_name_H-M   'P 1'
#
loop_
_entity.id
_entity.type
_entity.pdbx_description
1 polymer ?
#
loop_
_entity_poly.entity_id
_entity_poly.type
_entity_poly.pdbx_seq_one_letter_code
_entity_poly.pdbx_strand_id
1 'polypeptide(L)'
;IADMRRKYPTLVRKLIDERNELMARQIRSYSEKYDKIVVVCGDAHVEGISSHLPDLQIKKIRLRDITDKQRLDKLRSEAWNHDGDSE
;
A
#
# COMPACT_ATOMS: atom_id res chain seq x y z
N ILE A 1 -6.92 -2.93 14.49
CA ILE A 1 -7.71 -3.94 13.76
C ILE A 1 -7.94 -5.21 14.59
N ALA A 2 -6.93 -5.77 15.27
CA ALA A 2 -7.06 -7.03 16.03
C ALA A 2 -8.26 -7.06 17.01
N ASP A 3 -8.45 -6.01 17.80
CA ASP A 3 -9.59 -5.94 18.73
C ASP A 3 -10.95 -5.89 18.02
N MET A 4 -11.05 -5.19 16.88
CA MET A 4 -12.27 -5.20 16.07
C MET A 4 -12.52 -6.57 15.43
N ARG A 5 -11.47 -7.28 14.99
CA ARG A 5 -11.61 -8.63 14.43
C ARG A 5 -12.12 -9.61 15.48
N ARG A 6 -11.66 -9.48 16.74
CA ARG A 6 -12.16 -10.29 17.86
C ARG A 6 -13.61 -9.97 18.20
N LYS A 7 -13.98 -8.69 18.27
CA LYS A 7 -15.33 -8.25 18.67
C LYS A 7 -16.38 -8.38 17.57
N TYR A 8 -15.99 -8.17 16.31
CA TYR A 8 -16.88 -8.10 15.15
C TYR A 8 -16.26 -8.80 13.93
N PRO A 9 -16.05 -10.14 13.98
CA PRO A 9 -15.30 -10.87 12.96
C PRO A 9 -15.93 -10.76 11.56
N THR A 10 -17.26 -10.87 11.46
CA THR A 10 -17.99 -10.78 10.19
C THR A 10 -17.88 -9.39 9.56
N LEU A 11 -17.89 -8.34 10.39
CA LEU A 11 -17.77 -6.96 9.93
C LEU A 11 -16.37 -6.69 9.37
N VAL A 12 -15.33 -7.17 10.05
CA VAL A 12 -13.94 -7.05 9.56
C VAL A 12 -13.77 -7.84 8.27
N ARG A 13 -14.30 -9.06 8.19
CA ARG A 13 -14.25 -9.85 6.94
C ARG A 13 -14.86 -9.08 5.76
N LYS A 14 -16.07 -8.52 5.95
CA LYS A 14 -16.79 -7.81 4.88
C LYS A 14 -16.16 -6.47 4.52
N LEU A 15 -15.80 -5.66 5.51
CA LEU A 15 -15.36 -4.28 5.28
C LEU A 15 -13.85 -4.14 5.05
N ILE A 16 -13.06 -5.11 5.46
CA ILE A 16 -11.60 -5.05 5.34
C ILE A 16 -11.12 -6.16 4.41
N ASP A 17 -11.33 -7.43 4.77
CA ASP A 17 -10.67 -8.55 4.07
C ASP A 17 -11.13 -8.68 2.62
N GLU A 18 -12.44 -8.75 2.39
CA GLU A 18 -12.98 -8.83 1.03
C GLU A 18 -12.60 -7.59 0.21
N ARG A 19 -12.59 -6.40 0.82
CA ARG A 19 -12.16 -5.17 0.15
C ARG A 19 -10.66 -5.20 -0.20
N ASN A 20 -9.81 -5.75 0.67
CA ASN A 20 -8.38 -5.91 0.41
C ASN A 20 -8.15 -6.83 -0.79
N GLU A 21 -8.85 -7.96 -0.86
CA GLU A 21 -8.78 -8.90 -1.99
C GLU A 21 -9.22 -8.23 -3.29
N LEU A 22 -10.34 -7.50 -3.28
CA LEU A 22 -10.81 -6.75 -4.45
C LEU A 22 -9.78 -5.73 -4.94
N MET A 23 -9.23 -4.92 -4.03
CA MET A 23 -8.23 -3.91 -4.36
C MET A 23 -6.93 -4.55 -4.87
N ALA A 24 -6.46 -5.62 -4.23
CA ALA A 24 -5.26 -6.33 -4.67
C ALA A 24 -5.41 -6.90 -6.08
N ARG A 25 -6.57 -7.49 -6.41
CA ARG A 25 -6.84 -7.98 -7.78
C ARG A 25 -6.81 -6.86 -8.81
N GLN A 26 -7.38 -5.69 -8.49
CA GLN A 26 -7.31 -4.54 -9.37
C GLN A 26 -5.87 -4.09 -9.59
N ILE A 27 -5.10 -3.91 -8.51
CA ILE A 27 -3.68 -3.51 -8.57
C ILE A 27 -2.88 -4.47 -9.44
N ARG A 28 -3.07 -5.79 -9.28
CA ARG A 28 -2.41 -6.81 -10.13
C ARG A 28 -2.75 -6.64 -11.61
N SER A 29 -4.03 -6.44 -11.93
CA SER A 29 -4.44 -6.22 -13.33
C SER A 29 -3.84 -4.96 -13.96
N TYR A 30 -3.53 -3.95 -13.13
CA TYR A 30 -2.84 -2.74 -13.57
C TYR A 30 -1.33 -2.96 -13.67
N SER A 31 -0.71 -3.72 -12.75
CA SER A 31 0.73 -3.99 -12.78
C SER A 31 1.15 -4.82 -14.00
N GLU A 32 0.23 -5.59 -14.59
CA GLU A 32 0.46 -6.28 -15.86
C GLU A 32 0.52 -5.34 -17.07
N LYS A 33 0.05 -4.09 -16.93
CA LYS A 33 -0.09 -3.12 -18.03
C LYS A 33 0.80 -1.90 -17.89
N TYR A 34 1.21 -1.58 -16.67
CA TYR A 34 1.95 -0.36 -16.35
C TYR A 34 3.14 -0.68 -15.46
N ASP A 35 4.31 -0.18 -15.85
CA ASP A 35 5.56 -0.41 -15.12
C ASP A 35 5.63 0.35 -13.79
N LYS A 36 4.98 1.52 -13.72
CA LYS A 36 4.97 2.39 -12.54
C LYS A 36 3.53 2.73 -12.14
N ILE A 37 3.15 2.41 -10.91
CA ILE A 37 1.81 2.63 -10.38
C ILE A 37 1.89 3.28 -9.01
N VAL A 38 1.04 4.28 -8.76
CA VAL A 38 0.82 4.87 -7.44
C VAL A 38 -0.58 4.52 -6.98
N VAL A 39 -0.69 3.87 -5.82
CA VAL A 39 -1.97 3.49 -5.21
C VAL A 39 -2.18 4.32 -3.96
N VAL A 40 -3.32 5.03 -3.90
CA VAL A 40 -3.72 5.81 -2.73
C VAL A 40 -4.87 5.09 -2.03
N CYS A 41 -4.67 4.70 -0.79
CA CYS A 41 -5.68 3.99 0.00
C CYS A 41 -5.63 4.41 1.49
N GLY A 42 -6.69 4.08 2.22
CA GLY A 42 -6.72 4.29 3.67
C GLY A 42 -5.75 3.35 4.40
N ASP A 43 -5.12 3.85 5.46
CA ASP A 43 -4.06 3.17 6.23
C ASP A 43 -4.43 1.74 6.67
N ALA A 44 -5.72 1.51 6.98
CA ALA A 44 -6.26 0.22 7.39
C ALA A 44 -6.11 -0.90 6.34
N HIS A 45 -5.92 -0.56 5.07
CA HIS A 45 -5.86 -1.51 3.97
C HIS A 45 -4.43 -1.84 3.52
N VAL A 46 -3.44 -1.01 3.87
CA VAL A 46 -2.07 -1.09 3.33
C VAL A 46 -1.46 -2.48 3.53
N GLU A 47 -1.51 -3.01 4.76
CA GLU A 47 -0.90 -4.30 5.07
C GLU A 47 -1.67 -5.47 4.44
N GLY A 48 -3.01 -5.41 4.47
CA GLY A 48 -3.86 -6.45 3.90
C GLY A 48 -3.70 -6.56 2.38
N ILE A 49 -3.76 -5.43 1.66
CA ILE A 49 -3.50 -5.40 0.22
C ILE A 49 -2.10 -5.93 -0.10
N SER A 50 -1.08 -5.46 0.62
CA SER A 50 0.32 -5.87 0.37
C SER A 50 0.52 -7.37 0.57
N SER A 51 -0.17 -7.98 1.56
CA SER A 51 -0.09 -9.42 1.80
C SER A 51 -0.65 -10.28 0.67
N HIS A 52 -1.54 -9.72 -0.17
CA HIS A 52 -2.07 -10.40 -1.36
C HIS A 52 -1.19 -10.23 -2.61
N LEU A 53 -0.12 -9.44 -2.54
CA LEU A 53 0.76 -9.10 -3.67
C LEU A 53 2.25 -9.34 -3.30
N PRO A 54 2.62 -10.55 -2.83
CA PRO A 54 3.95 -10.80 -2.26
C PRO A 54 5.09 -10.72 -3.28
N ASP A 55 4.78 -10.83 -4.57
CA ASP A 55 5.70 -10.80 -5.70
C ASP A 55 5.92 -9.40 -6.27
N LEU A 56 5.14 -8.40 -5.86
CA LEU A 56 5.32 -7.02 -6.28
C LEU A 56 6.25 -6.25 -5.33
N GLN A 57 7.18 -5.49 -5.92
CA GLN A 57 8.01 -4.52 -5.20
C GLN A 57 7.14 -3.32 -4.76
N ILE A 58 6.64 -3.34 -3.52
CA ILE A 58 5.72 -2.31 -3.01
C ILE A 58 6.45 -1.38 -2.02
N LYS A 59 6.65 -0.12 -2.42
CA LYS A 59 7.09 0.94 -1.51
C LYS A 59 5.88 1.54 -0.78
N LYS A 60 5.82 1.36 0.55
CA LYS A 60 4.74 1.90 1.40
C LYS A 60 5.12 3.31 1.87
N ILE A 61 4.33 4.31 1.49
CA ILE A 61 4.48 5.70 1.97
C ILE A 61 3.22 6.06 2.75
N ARG A 62 3.36 6.47 4.01
CA ARG A 62 2.21 6.88 4.84
C ARG A 62 2.11 8.38 4.90
N LEU A 63 0.88 8.89 4.96
CA LEU A 63 0.63 10.34 5.00
C LEU A 63 1.34 11.04 6.16
N ARG A 64 1.45 10.37 7.32
CA ARG A 64 2.18 10.85 8.49
C ARG A 64 3.68 11.12 8.24
N ASP A 65 4.24 10.48 7.22
CA ASP A 65 5.64 10.63 6.83
C ASP A 65 5.81 11.81 5.86
N ILE A 66 4.73 12.24 5.20
CA ILE A 66 4.68 13.39 4.28
C ILE A 66 4.38 14.69 5.03
N THR A 67 3.59 14.64 6.10
CA THR A 67 3.22 15.83 6.88
C THR A 67 4.36 16.41 7.72
N ASP A 68 5.44 15.65 7.92
CA ASP A 68 6.64 16.09 8.63
C ASP A 68 7.71 16.50 7.61
N LYS A 69 8.19 17.75 7.69
CA LYS A 69 9.13 18.31 6.72
C LYS A 69 10.44 17.51 6.63
N GLN A 70 10.99 17.07 7.76
CA GLN A 70 12.24 16.31 7.79
C GLN A 70 12.05 14.91 7.17
N ARG A 71 10.93 14.25 7.48
CA ARG A 71 10.60 12.94 6.89
C ARG A 71 10.30 13.04 5.40
N LEU A 72 9.63 14.12 4.98
CA LEU A 72 9.35 14.40 3.57
C LEU A 72 10.65 14.62 2.80
N ASP A 73 11.58 15.42 3.32
CA ASP A 73 12.87 15.66 2.66
C ASP A 73 13.65 14.34 2.48
N LYS A 74 13.66 13.49 3.52
CA LYS A 74 14.24 12.14 3.43
C LYS A 74 13.54 11.26 2.38
N LEU A 75 12.20 11.21 2.39
CA LEU A 75 11.42 10.45 1.42
C LEU A 75 11.65 10.94 -0.02
N ARG A 76 11.77 12.25 -0.23
CA ARG A 76 12.05 12.84 -1.54
C ARG A 76 13.41 12.40 -2.05
N SER A 77 14.46 12.47 -1.21
CA SER A 77 15.78 11.95 -1.58
C SER A 77 15.74 10.47 -1.95
N GLU A 78 15.08 9.64 -1.15
CA GLU A 78 14.95 8.19 -1.41
C GLU A 78 14.11 7.85 -2.64
N ALA A 79 13.11 8.67 -2.98
CA ALA A 79 12.27 8.46 -4.15
C ALA A 79 12.97 8.91 -5.44
N TRP A 80 13.72 10.02 -5.40
CA TRP A 80 14.35 10.62 -6.57
C TRP A 80 15.68 9.97 -6.94
N ASN A 81 16.40 9.40 -5.97
CA ASN A 81 17.68 8.74 -6.21
C ASN A 81 17.54 7.33 -6.82
N HIS A 82 16.34 6.74 -6.84
CA HIS A 82 16.11 5.40 -7.39
C HIS A 82 15.85 5.38 -8.90
N ASP A 83 15.65 6.55 -9.53
CA ASP A 83 15.55 6.67 -10.99
C ASP A 83 16.94 6.78 -11.68
N GLY A 84 18.04 6.63 -10.93
CA GLY A 84 19.42 6.79 -11.42
C GLY A 84 20.22 5.51 -11.71
N ASP A 85 19.74 4.33 -11.30
CA ASP A 85 20.46 3.05 -11.45
C ASP A 85 19.73 2.10 -12.42
N SER A 86 19.49 2.59 -13.64
CA SER A 86 19.08 1.78 -14.79
C SER A 86 20.03 2.06 -15.95
N GLU A 87 21.25 1.52 -15.86
CA GLU A 87 22.11 1.25 -17.03
C GLU A 87 21.80 -0.13 -17.61
#